data_AF-A0A434RBH8-F1
#
_entry.id   AF-A0A434RBH8-F1
#
_cell.length_a   1.000
_cell.length_b   1.000
_cell.length_c   1.000
_cell.angle_alpha   90.00
_cell.angle_beta   90.00
_cell.angle_gamma   90.00
#
_symmetry.space_group_name_H-M   'P 1'
#
loop_
_entity.id
_entity.type
_entity.pdbx_description
1 polymer ?
#
loop_
_entity_poly.entity_id
_entity_poly.type
_entity_poly.pdbx_seq_one_letter_code
_entity_poly.pdbx_strand_id
1 'polypeptide(L)'
;AAAMVAGVTLFARSIQDTVEEKLRADPAVTKQWDEVSTRFRYVFADPEAAFRAMDFDAVLSDSAAAKVALDRLVSEPQTLGALKGRTGLLAAKADREDRRVAELNVPALKRDIERYLSLRDRAVQKLEAEEQAMRRRVSIDIPALSPAAHQVLERVRDAIDRNDLPAALGYAISNREVKAEIDGFNKAIAERFGERVLLTNAAREPSGKLFDKTAEGLKPGNRQKLAEAWPVMRTAQQLAAHERTAATLKQSENLRQTQRQTPVMKQ
;
A
#
# COMPACT_ATOMS: atom_id res chain seq x y z
N ALA A 1 -23.05 7.86 -20.43
CA ALA A 1 -23.10 9.04 -19.54
C ALA A 1 -21.70 9.34 -19.04
N ALA A 2 -21.34 10.61 -18.82
CA ALA A 2 -20.07 10.95 -18.19
C ALA A 2 -20.07 10.48 -16.72
N ALA A 3 -18.91 10.05 -16.20
CA ALA A 3 -18.77 9.69 -14.79
C ALA A 3 -19.10 10.88 -13.87
N MET A 4 -19.73 10.60 -12.74
CA MET A 4 -20.01 11.63 -11.72
C MET A 4 -18.70 12.13 -11.10
N VAL A 5 -17.80 11.20 -10.76
CA VAL A 5 -16.41 11.53 -10.38
C VAL A 5 -15.46 10.71 -11.23
N ALA A 6 -14.76 11.38 -12.14
CA ALA A 6 -13.75 10.73 -12.97
C ALA A 6 -12.58 10.21 -12.11
N GLY A 7 -12.03 9.06 -12.51
CA GLY A 7 -10.81 8.49 -11.99
C GLY A 7 -9.58 9.31 -12.38
N VAL A 8 -8.48 9.06 -11.68
CA VAL A 8 -7.17 9.61 -12.02
C VAL A 8 -6.55 8.75 -13.12
N THR A 9 -6.32 9.35 -14.29
CA THR A 9 -5.68 8.69 -15.44
C THR A 9 -4.25 9.16 -15.70
N LEU A 10 -3.86 10.30 -15.12
CA LEU A 10 -2.54 10.89 -15.27
C LEU A 10 -1.89 11.01 -13.90
N PHE A 11 -0.70 10.43 -13.76
CA PHE A 11 0.11 10.48 -12.55
C PHE A 11 1.38 11.28 -12.84
N ALA A 12 1.72 12.22 -11.96
CA ALA A 12 2.85 13.13 -12.17
C ALA A 12 4.21 12.43 -12.14
N ARG A 13 4.31 11.31 -11.40
CA ARG A 13 5.52 10.51 -11.25
C ARG A 13 5.30 9.10 -11.76
N SER A 14 6.35 8.47 -12.30
CA SER A 14 6.29 7.06 -12.65
C SER A 14 6.10 6.22 -11.37
N ILE A 15 5.75 4.93 -11.53
CA ILE A 15 5.70 4.02 -10.38
C ILE A 15 7.10 3.87 -9.80
N GLN A 16 8.10 3.72 -10.66
CA GLN A 16 9.49 3.55 -10.28
C GLN A 16 10.01 4.72 -9.45
N ASP A 17 9.75 5.98 -9.86
CA ASP A 17 10.20 7.16 -9.12
C ASP A 17 9.59 7.22 -7.71
N THR A 18 8.29 6.92 -7.60
CA THR A 18 7.59 6.91 -6.30
C THR A 18 8.11 5.77 -5.41
N VAL A 19 8.39 4.61 -5.99
CA VAL A 19 8.93 3.46 -5.26
C VAL A 19 10.34 3.77 -4.77
N GLU A 20 11.19 4.37 -5.60
CA GLU A 20 12.54 4.73 -5.23
C GLU A 20 12.56 5.78 -4.10
N GLU A 21 11.69 6.79 -4.17
CA GLU A 21 11.50 7.77 -3.09
C GLU A 21 11.11 7.09 -1.77
N LYS A 22 10.10 6.21 -1.80
CA LYS A 22 9.64 5.47 -0.62
C LYS A 22 10.70 4.52 -0.08
N LEU A 23 11.47 3.87 -0.96
CA LEU A 23 12.55 2.96 -0.61
C LEU A 23 13.68 3.68 0.12
N ARG A 24 14.05 4.89 -0.33
CA ARG A 24 15.05 5.74 0.36
C ARG A 24 14.58 6.19 1.73
N ALA A 25 13.27 6.30 1.94
CA ALA A 25 12.66 6.65 3.22
C ALA A 25 12.39 5.43 4.13
N ASP A 26 12.64 4.20 3.66
CA ASP A 26 12.41 2.98 4.44
C ASP A 26 13.48 2.79 5.53
N PRO A 27 13.13 2.87 6.83
CA PRO A 27 14.13 2.81 7.89
C PRO A 27 14.88 1.48 7.98
N ALA A 28 14.26 0.37 7.58
CA ALA A 28 14.91 -0.94 7.61
C ALA A 28 15.95 -1.06 6.50
N VAL A 29 15.62 -0.59 5.29
CA VAL A 29 16.54 -0.55 4.16
C VAL A 29 17.72 0.38 4.45
N THR A 30 17.45 1.58 4.97
CA THR A 30 18.50 2.54 5.37
C THR A 30 19.42 1.95 6.44
N LYS A 31 18.86 1.34 7.49
CA LYS A 31 19.66 0.72 8.54
C LYS A 31 20.56 -0.39 8.00
N GLN A 32 20.02 -1.26 7.14
CA GLN A 32 20.81 -2.34 6.55
C GLN A 32 21.93 -1.80 5.65
N TRP A 33 21.67 -0.70 4.95
CA TRP A 33 22.67 0.01 4.17
C TRP A 33 23.79 0.60 5.03
N ASP A 34 23.46 1.15 6.19
CA ASP A 34 24.45 1.67 7.15
C ASP A 34 25.34 0.55 7.70
N GLU A 35 24.80 -0.65 7.94
CA GLU A 35 25.56 -1.83 8.36
C GLU A 35 26.57 -2.25 7.27
N VAL A 36 26.13 -2.32 6.01
CA VAL A 36 27.01 -2.59 4.86
C VAL A 36 28.11 -1.54 4.77
N SER A 37 27.75 -0.25 4.77
CA SER A 37 28.68 0.88 4.68
C SER A 37 29.69 0.90 5.84
N THR A 38 29.24 0.52 7.03
CA THR A 38 30.10 0.38 8.21
C THR A 38 31.09 -0.75 8.02
N ARG A 39 30.65 -1.88 7.49
CA ARG A 39 31.56 -3.02 7.31
C ARG A 39 32.55 -2.84 6.18
N PHE A 40 32.20 -2.11 5.13
CA PHE A 40 33.19 -1.66 4.13
C PHE A 40 34.37 -0.91 4.78
N ARG A 41 34.11 -0.05 5.77
CA ARG A 41 35.16 0.70 6.52
C ARG A 41 36.05 -0.18 7.41
N TYR A 42 35.61 -1.38 7.76
CA TYR A 42 36.44 -2.37 8.45
C TYR A 42 37.28 -3.21 7.49
N VAL A 43 36.79 -3.44 6.27
CA VAL A 43 37.44 -4.31 5.27
C VAL A 43 38.48 -3.55 4.43
N PHE A 44 38.09 -2.40 3.86
CA PHE A 44 38.90 -1.70 2.88
C PHE A 44 39.56 -0.44 3.45
N ALA A 45 40.76 -0.15 2.96
CA ALA A 45 41.48 1.09 3.26
C ALA A 45 40.81 2.30 2.60
N ASP A 46 40.29 2.12 1.38
CA ASP A 46 39.43 3.08 0.67
C ASP A 46 38.06 2.41 0.38
N PRO A 47 37.07 2.60 1.28
CA PRO A 47 35.73 2.04 1.14
C PRO A 47 35.01 2.50 -0.13
N GLU A 48 35.19 3.76 -0.55
CA GLU A 48 34.49 4.33 -1.69
C GLU A 48 35.04 3.80 -3.01
N ALA A 49 36.36 3.64 -3.12
CA ALA A 49 36.98 3.01 -4.29
C ALA A 49 36.56 1.54 -4.40
N ALA A 50 36.54 0.81 -3.27
CA ALA A 50 36.09 -0.59 -3.25
C ALA A 50 34.62 -0.73 -3.64
N PHE A 51 33.78 0.19 -3.17
CA PHE A 51 32.37 0.23 -3.55
C PHE A 51 32.19 0.46 -5.06
N ARG A 52 32.90 1.42 -5.64
CA ARG A 52 32.88 1.67 -7.10
C ARG A 52 33.40 0.47 -7.90
N ALA A 53 34.45 -0.19 -7.42
CA ALA A 53 35.03 -1.36 -8.09
C ALA A 53 34.10 -2.59 -8.10
N MET A 54 33.15 -2.67 -7.16
CA MET A 54 32.14 -3.72 -7.14
C MET A 54 31.01 -3.52 -8.14
N ASP A 55 30.90 -2.34 -8.78
CA ASP A 55 29.81 -1.98 -9.69
C ASP A 55 28.43 -2.24 -9.06
N PHE A 56 28.13 -1.49 -8.00
CA PHE A 56 26.95 -1.76 -7.19
C PHE A 56 25.63 -1.53 -7.95
N ASP A 57 25.64 -0.72 -9.02
CA ASP A 57 24.50 -0.56 -9.91
C ASP A 57 24.16 -1.89 -10.61
N ALA A 58 25.19 -2.61 -11.09
CA ALA A 58 25.01 -3.96 -11.63
C ALA A 58 24.59 -4.97 -10.54
N VAL A 59 25.19 -4.91 -9.35
CA VAL A 59 24.82 -5.77 -8.20
C VAL A 59 23.37 -5.58 -7.78
N LEU A 60 22.83 -4.36 -7.86
CA LEU A 60 21.44 -4.07 -7.51
C LEU A 60 20.45 -4.48 -8.60
N SER A 61 20.90 -4.54 -9.86
CA SER A 61 20.03 -4.73 -11.02
C SER A 61 20.02 -6.17 -11.54
N ASP A 62 21.09 -6.93 -11.34
CA ASP A 62 21.21 -8.31 -11.82
C ASP A 62 21.72 -9.26 -10.72
N SER A 63 20.89 -10.26 -10.40
CA SER A 63 21.21 -11.31 -9.43
C SER A 63 22.43 -12.16 -9.81
N ALA A 64 22.70 -12.35 -11.11
CA ALA A 64 23.87 -13.10 -11.57
C ALA A 64 25.14 -12.27 -11.38
N ALA A 65 25.14 -11.00 -11.79
CA ALA A 65 26.22 -10.05 -11.53
C ALA A 65 26.49 -9.91 -10.02
N ALA A 66 25.44 -9.81 -9.20
CA ALA A 66 25.55 -9.77 -7.75
C ALA A 66 26.30 -10.98 -7.18
N LYS A 67 25.94 -12.19 -7.64
CA LYS A 67 26.60 -13.42 -7.20
C LYS A 67 28.09 -13.42 -7.56
N VAL A 68 28.44 -13.06 -8.79
CA VAL A 68 29.84 -12.98 -9.24
C VAL A 68 30.63 -11.97 -8.42
N ALA A 69 30.08 -10.78 -8.20
CA ALA A 69 30.73 -9.74 -7.40
C ALA A 69 30.95 -10.17 -5.94
N LEU A 70 29.96 -10.84 -5.33
CA LEU A 70 30.04 -11.33 -3.96
C LEU A 70 31.00 -12.52 -3.79
N ASP A 71 31.08 -13.40 -4.78
CA ASP A 71 32.07 -14.48 -4.78
C ASP A 71 33.48 -13.92 -4.93
N ARG A 72 33.69 -12.95 -5.83
CA ARG A 72 34.93 -12.21 -5.99
C ARG A 72 35.35 -11.45 -4.73
N LEU A 73 34.38 -10.87 -4.01
CA LEU A 73 34.63 -10.20 -2.72
C LEU A 73 35.27 -11.14 -1.69
N VAL A 74 34.89 -12.43 -1.69
CA VAL A 74 35.44 -13.40 -0.74
C VAL A 74 36.73 -14.03 -1.24
N SER A 75 36.80 -14.38 -2.53
CA SER A 75 37.97 -15.07 -3.09
C SER A 75 39.16 -14.12 -3.32
N GLU A 76 38.90 -12.91 -3.79
CA GLU A 76 39.91 -11.96 -4.24
C GLU A 76 39.59 -10.51 -3.84
N PRO A 77 39.37 -10.21 -2.54
CA PRO A 77 38.96 -8.87 -2.09
C PRO A 77 39.94 -7.77 -2.50
N GLN A 78 41.24 -8.07 -2.59
CA GLN A 78 42.26 -7.12 -3.05
C GLN A 78 42.04 -6.58 -4.47
N THR A 79 41.26 -7.28 -5.30
CA THR A 79 40.93 -6.82 -6.66
C THR A 79 39.83 -5.75 -6.68
N LEU A 80 39.08 -5.63 -5.58
CA LEU A 80 38.08 -4.60 -5.37
C LEU A 80 38.71 -3.38 -4.71
N GLY A 81 39.68 -3.58 -3.81
CA GLY A 81 40.44 -2.50 -3.22
C GLY A 81 41.47 -2.98 -2.21
N ALA A 82 42.39 -2.10 -1.83
CA ALA A 82 43.37 -2.42 -0.80
C ALA A 82 42.65 -2.70 0.54
N LEU A 83 42.90 -3.88 1.11
CA LEU A 83 42.43 -4.22 2.44
C LEU A 83 43.09 -3.32 3.49
N LYS A 84 42.35 -3.02 4.56
CA LYS A 84 42.85 -2.23 5.69
C LYS A 84 44.03 -2.94 6.37
N GLY A 85 44.96 -2.16 6.92
CA GLY A 85 46.18 -2.68 7.54
C GLY A 85 47.19 -3.27 6.54
N ARG A 86 48.33 -3.74 7.06
CA ARG A 86 49.46 -4.27 6.28
C ARG A 86 49.96 -5.58 6.85
N THR A 87 50.48 -6.44 5.99
CA THR A 87 51.16 -7.69 6.34
C THR A 87 52.66 -7.58 6.10
N GLY A 88 53.44 -8.50 6.70
CA GLY A 88 54.88 -8.62 6.47
C GLY A 88 55.73 -8.28 7.69
N LEU A 89 57.03 -8.58 7.58
CA LEU A 89 58.01 -8.48 8.67
C LEU A 89 58.23 -7.04 9.16
N LEU A 90 58.01 -6.05 8.30
CA LEU A 90 58.17 -4.62 8.61
C LEU A 90 56.87 -3.95 9.10
N ALA A 91 55.74 -4.69 9.13
CA ALA A 91 54.45 -4.13 9.53
C ALA A 91 54.33 -4.00 11.05
N ALA A 92 53.90 -2.80 11.48
CA ALA A 92 53.61 -2.53 12.90
C ALA A 92 52.52 -3.49 13.42
N LYS A 93 52.48 -3.69 14.75
CA LYS A 93 51.48 -4.57 15.37
C LYS A 93 50.05 -4.10 15.10
N ALA A 94 49.81 -2.78 15.10
CA ALA A 94 48.52 -2.19 14.79
C ALA A 94 48.09 -2.50 13.34
N ASP A 95 48.98 -2.32 12.37
CA ASP A 95 48.71 -2.62 10.96
C ASP A 95 48.35 -4.10 10.72
N ARG A 96 49.00 -5.01 11.45
CA ARG A 96 48.72 -6.46 11.37
C ARG A 96 47.36 -6.80 11.99
N GLU A 97 46.98 -6.13 13.08
CA GLU A 97 45.66 -6.32 13.69
C GLU A 97 44.55 -5.75 12.81
N ASP A 98 44.74 -4.56 12.24
CA ASP A 98 43.80 -3.97 11.27
C ASP A 98 43.59 -4.90 10.08
N ARG A 99 44.67 -5.55 9.59
CA ARG A 99 44.56 -6.55 8.53
C ARG A 99 43.75 -7.77 8.97
N ARG A 100 44.03 -8.32 10.15
CA ARG A 100 43.29 -9.47 10.70
C ARG A 100 41.80 -9.16 10.83
N VAL A 101 41.47 -7.96 11.30
CA VAL A 101 40.08 -7.47 11.40
C VAL A 101 39.45 -7.35 10.02
N ALA A 102 40.15 -6.81 9.03
CA ALA A 102 39.66 -6.69 7.67
C ALA A 102 39.31 -8.07 7.08
N GLU A 103 40.23 -9.03 7.15
CA GLU A 103 40.05 -10.39 6.62
C GLU A 103 38.88 -11.11 7.31
N LEU A 104 38.76 -10.98 8.64
CA LEU A 104 37.63 -11.55 9.40
C LEU A 104 36.28 -10.97 9.00
N ASN A 105 36.25 -9.71 8.57
CA ASN A 105 35.03 -9.01 8.19
C ASN A 105 34.60 -9.26 6.73
N VAL A 106 35.46 -9.79 5.85
CA VAL A 106 35.10 -10.05 4.44
C VAL A 106 33.86 -10.97 4.30
N PRO A 107 33.79 -12.15 4.95
CA PRO A 107 32.60 -13.01 4.85
C PRO A 107 31.36 -12.38 5.51
N ALA A 108 31.56 -11.53 6.52
CA ALA A 108 30.47 -10.78 7.11
C ALA A 108 29.95 -9.68 6.17
N LEU A 109 30.81 -9.08 5.36
CA LEU A 109 30.43 -8.08 4.37
C LEU A 109 29.61 -8.68 3.25
N LYS A 110 30.00 -9.86 2.75
CA LYS A 110 29.17 -10.62 1.80
C LYS A 110 27.75 -10.83 2.36
N ARG A 111 27.63 -11.35 3.59
CA ARG A 111 26.32 -11.62 4.21
C ARG A 111 25.47 -10.36 4.40
N ASP A 112 26.09 -9.24 4.76
CA ASP A 112 25.36 -7.98 4.95
C ASP A 112 24.87 -7.41 3.61
N ILE A 113 25.66 -7.56 2.54
CA ILE A 113 25.22 -7.19 1.19
C ILE A 113 24.09 -8.10 0.71
N GLU A 114 24.20 -9.42 0.87
CA GLU A 114 23.12 -10.37 0.52
C GLU A 114 21.81 -10.03 1.26
N ARG A 115 21.92 -9.69 2.55
CA ARG A 115 20.79 -9.25 3.37
C ARG A 115 20.20 -7.95 2.86
N TYR A 116 21.03 -6.98 2.51
CA TYR A 116 20.61 -5.72 1.91
C TYR A 116 19.85 -5.94 0.60
N LEU A 117 20.40 -6.74 -0.32
CA LEU A 117 19.77 -7.04 -1.60
C LEU A 117 18.40 -7.71 -1.43
N SER A 118 18.30 -8.71 -0.56
CA SER A 118 17.03 -9.39 -0.28
C SER A 118 16.00 -8.47 0.37
N LEU A 119 16.43 -7.63 1.33
CA LEU A 119 15.54 -6.68 1.99
C LEU A 119 15.03 -5.62 1.00
N ARG A 120 15.93 -5.07 0.19
CA ARG A 120 15.62 -4.09 -0.86
C ARG A 120 14.65 -4.65 -1.89
N ASP A 121 14.90 -5.86 -2.40
CA ASP A 121 14.02 -6.51 -3.39
C ASP A 121 12.58 -6.69 -2.85
N ARG A 122 12.45 -7.22 -1.63
CA ARG A 122 11.14 -7.36 -0.98
C ARG A 122 10.45 -6.01 -0.77
N ALA A 123 11.20 -4.98 -0.37
CA ALA A 123 10.66 -3.64 -0.18
C ALA A 123 10.18 -3.05 -1.51
N VAL A 124 10.97 -3.17 -2.58
CA VAL A 124 10.60 -2.72 -3.94
C VAL A 124 9.32 -3.41 -4.40
N GLN A 125 9.27 -4.75 -4.36
CA GLN A 125 8.09 -5.50 -4.78
C GLN A 125 6.82 -5.11 -4.02
N LYS A 126 6.95 -4.94 -2.69
CA LYS A 126 5.84 -4.50 -1.84
C LYS A 126 5.38 -3.09 -2.21
N LEU A 127 6.32 -2.14 -2.32
CA LEU A 127 6.02 -0.74 -2.62
C LEU A 127 5.42 -0.59 -4.03
N GLU A 128 5.92 -1.33 -5.02
CA GLU A 128 5.34 -1.38 -6.36
C GLU A 128 3.92 -1.92 -6.35
N ALA A 129 3.68 -3.04 -5.65
CA ALA A 129 2.35 -3.63 -5.55
C ALA A 129 1.35 -2.68 -4.86
N GLU A 130 1.79 -2.01 -3.78
CA GLU A 130 0.98 -1.02 -3.06
C GLU A 130 0.68 0.20 -3.94
N GLU A 131 1.68 0.74 -4.63
CA GLU A 131 1.53 1.88 -5.52
C GLU A 131 0.60 1.54 -6.69
N GLN A 132 0.81 0.40 -7.35
CA GLN A 132 -0.07 -0.06 -8.43
C GLN A 132 -1.49 -0.30 -7.96
N ALA A 133 -1.68 -0.92 -6.78
CA ALA A 133 -3.01 -1.14 -6.22
C ALA A 133 -3.70 0.20 -5.91
N MET A 134 -2.97 1.16 -5.35
CA MET A 134 -3.47 2.50 -5.10
C MET A 134 -3.88 3.19 -6.41
N ARG A 135 -3.00 3.20 -7.43
CA ARG A 135 -3.29 3.78 -8.75
C ARG A 135 -4.51 3.15 -9.39
N ARG A 136 -4.61 1.82 -9.39
CA ARG A 136 -5.78 1.09 -9.89
C ARG A 136 -7.07 1.55 -9.20
N ARG A 137 -7.06 1.70 -7.87
CA ARG A 137 -8.25 2.15 -7.12
C ARG A 137 -8.64 3.58 -7.50
N VAL A 138 -7.70 4.52 -7.52
CA VAL A 138 -8.02 5.92 -7.82
C VAL A 138 -8.37 6.15 -9.30
N SER A 139 -7.98 5.24 -10.20
CA SER A 139 -8.39 5.24 -11.60
C SER A 139 -9.84 4.76 -11.83
N ILE A 140 -10.53 4.24 -10.82
CA ILE A 140 -11.92 3.81 -10.94
C ILE A 140 -12.82 5.04 -11.08
N ASP A 141 -13.63 5.07 -12.13
CA ASP A 141 -14.69 6.05 -12.28
C ASP A 141 -15.84 5.77 -11.31
N ILE A 142 -16.35 6.81 -10.66
CA ILE A 142 -17.62 6.72 -9.95
C ILE A 142 -18.73 7.01 -10.97
N PRO A 143 -19.60 6.03 -11.27
CA PRO A 143 -20.60 6.19 -12.31
C PRO A 143 -21.62 7.26 -11.92
N ALA A 144 -22.16 7.95 -12.93
CA ALA A 144 -23.33 8.79 -12.71
C ALA A 144 -24.56 7.92 -12.44
N LEU A 145 -25.39 8.37 -11.51
CA LEU A 145 -26.66 7.75 -11.20
C LEU A 145 -27.77 8.34 -12.07
N SER A 146 -28.77 7.52 -12.40
CA SER A 146 -30.01 7.95 -13.01
C SER A 146 -30.75 8.93 -12.09
N PRO A 147 -31.66 9.76 -12.64
CA PRO A 147 -32.51 10.61 -11.81
C PRO A 147 -33.32 9.82 -10.77
N ALA A 148 -33.76 8.60 -11.11
CA ALA A 148 -34.50 7.74 -10.21
C ALA A 148 -33.65 7.26 -9.02
N ALA A 149 -32.40 6.83 -9.29
CA ALA A 149 -31.48 6.41 -8.24
C ALA A 149 -31.06 7.57 -7.33
N HIS A 150 -30.86 8.77 -7.88
CA HIS A 150 -30.62 9.98 -7.08
C HIS A 150 -31.77 10.26 -6.10
N GLN A 151 -33.02 10.27 -6.59
CA GLN A 151 -34.19 10.53 -5.74
C GLN A 151 -34.35 9.49 -4.62
N VAL A 152 -34.03 8.22 -4.89
CA VAL A 152 -34.02 7.19 -3.86
C VAL A 152 -32.98 7.49 -2.78
N LEU A 153 -31.75 7.81 -3.16
CA LEU A 153 -30.70 8.16 -2.21
C LEU A 153 -31.04 9.43 -1.42
N GLU A 154 -31.63 10.45 -2.02
CA GLU A 154 -32.09 11.65 -1.30
C GLU A 154 -33.12 11.32 -0.22
N ARG A 155 -34.13 10.49 -0.54
CA ARG A 155 -35.13 10.05 0.45
C ARG A 155 -34.50 9.24 1.59
N VAL A 156 -33.53 8.39 1.26
CA VAL A 156 -32.79 7.62 2.27
C VAL A 156 -31.97 8.55 3.17
N ARG A 157 -31.30 9.57 2.62
CA ARG A 157 -30.59 10.58 3.40
C ARG A 157 -31.54 11.29 4.36
N ASP A 158 -32.65 11.81 3.84
CA ASP A 158 -33.60 12.55 4.66
C ASP A 158 -34.22 11.67 5.77
N ALA A 159 -34.39 10.37 5.52
CA ALA A 159 -34.83 9.42 6.52
C ALA A 159 -33.76 9.07 7.55
N ILE A 160 -32.48 9.00 7.15
CA ILE A 160 -31.35 8.90 8.08
C ILE A 160 -31.32 10.12 9.00
N ASP A 161 -31.47 11.33 8.45
CA ASP A 161 -31.46 12.57 9.22
C ASP A 161 -32.65 12.66 10.20
N ARG A 162 -33.80 12.10 9.83
CA ARG A 162 -34.99 11.98 10.69
C ARG A 162 -34.97 10.79 11.64
N ASN A 163 -33.93 9.94 11.60
CA ASN A 163 -33.86 8.69 12.35
C ASN A 163 -35.04 7.72 12.08
N ASP A 164 -35.57 7.73 10.84
CA ASP A 164 -36.71 6.93 10.37
C ASP A 164 -36.34 6.10 9.12
N LEU A 165 -35.18 5.43 9.17
CA LEU A 165 -34.71 4.58 8.07
C LEU A 165 -35.66 3.44 7.67
N PRO A 166 -36.36 2.73 8.59
CA PRO A 166 -37.18 1.58 8.21
C PRO A 166 -38.23 1.90 7.15
N ALA A 167 -38.84 3.10 7.22
CA ALA A 167 -39.84 3.55 6.25
C ALA A 167 -39.23 3.85 4.86
N ALA A 168 -38.01 4.42 4.82
CA ALA A 168 -37.34 4.75 3.55
C ALA A 168 -36.72 3.54 2.84
N LEU A 169 -36.23 2.55 3.60
CA LEU A 169 -35.75 1.28 3.06
C LEU A 169 -36.85 0.53 2.30
N GLY A 170 -38.11 0.61 2.78
CA GLY A 170 -39.25 -0.05 2.14
C GLY A 170 -39.52 0.42 0.70
N TYR A 171 -39.25 1.68 0.38
CA TYR A 171 -39.43 2.27 -0.96
C TYR A 171 -38.19 2.16 -1.85
N ALA A 172 -36.98 2.27 -1.29
CA ALA A 172 -35.72 2.16 -2.02
C ALA A 172 -35.52 0.80 -2.71
N ILE A 173 -36.17 -0.24 -2.18
CA ILE A 173 -36.01 -1.64 -2.59
C ILE A 173 -37.06 -2.08 -3.64
N SER A 174 -38.08 -1.27 -3.93
CA SER A 174 -39.21 -1.68 -4.76
C SER A 174 -38.89 -1.79 -6.27
N ASN A 175 -37.88 -1.06 -6.76
CA ASN A 175 -37.44 -1.14 -8.16
C ASN A 175 -36.09 -1.88 -8.25
N ARG A 176 -36.10 -3.06 -8.88
CA ARG A 176 -34.91 -3.91 -9.03
C ARG A 176 -33.80 -3.27 -9.85
N GLU A 177 -34.14 -2.49 -10.87
CA GLU A 177 -33.16 -1.82 -11.75
C GLU A 177 -32.45 -0.70 -10.99
N VAL A 178 -33.20 0.13 -10.27
CA VAL A 178 -32.65 1.21 -9.43
C VAL A 178 -31.79 0.64 -8.32
N LYS A 179 -32.23 -0.47 -7.70
CA LYS A 179 -31.41 -1.16 -6.69
C LYS A 179 -30.09 -1.66 -7.29
N ALA A 180 -30.13 -2.33 -8.44
CA ALA A 180 -28.92 -2.83 -9.10
C ALA A 180 -27.96 -1.69 -9.47
N GLU A 181 -28.48 -0.54 -9.90
CA GLU A 181 -27.71 0.67 -10.17
C GLU A 181 -27.01 1.21 -8.90
N ILE A 182 -27.75 1.35 -7.80
CA ILE A 182 -27.21 1.80 -6.51
C ILE A 182 -26.16 0.81 -5.97
N ASP A 183 -26.38 -0.49 -6.13
CA ASP A 183 -25.43 -1.53 -5.73
C ASP A 183 -24.13 -1.45 -6.55
N GLY A 184 -24.23 -1.24 -7.87
CA GLY A 184 -23.09 -1.02 -8.76
C GLY A 184 -22.32 0.27 -8.43
N PHE A 185 -23.03 1.34 -8.11
CA PHE A 185 -22.47 2.60 -7.63
C PHE A 185 -21.72 2.42 -6.31
N ASN A 186 -22.33 1.74 -5.34
CA ASN A 186 -21.70 1.39 -4.07
C ASN A 186 -20.45 0.53 -4.23
N LYS A 187 -20.47 -0.41 -5.19
CA LYS A 187 -19.30 -1.21 -5.53
C LYS A 187 -18.15 -0.34 -6.04
N ALA A 188 -18.41 0.59 -6.97
CA ALA A 188 -17.39 1.50 -7.47
C ALA A 188 -16.79 2.38 -6.35
N ILE A 189 -17.63 2.89 -5.43
CA ILE A 189 -17.17 3.64 -4.26
C ILE A 189 -16.30 2.76 -3.36
N ALA A 190 -16.75 1.53 -3.08
CA ALA A 190 -16.03 0.60 -2.22
C ALA A 190 -14.68 0.19 -2.81
N GLU A 191 -14.60 -0.02 -4.12
CA GLU A 191 -13.34 -0.35 -4.81
C GLU A 191 -12.39 0.85 -4.84
N ARG A 192 -12.89 2.06 -5.10
CA ARG A 192 -12.08 3.29 -5.18
C ARG A 192 -11.61 3.78 -3.81
N PHE A 193 -12.52 3.91 -2.87
CA PHE A 193 -12.28 4.57 -1.59
C PHE A 193 -12.23 3.60 -0.41
N GLY A 194 -12.75 2.38 -0.55
CA GLY A 194 -12.88 1.41 0.54
C GLY A 194 -14.31 1.32 1.08
N GLU A 195 -14.69 0.14 1.58
CA GLU A 195 -16.09 -0.20 1.95
C GLU A 195 -16.72 0.67 3.05
N ARG A 196 -15.91 1.31 3.90
CA ARG A 196 -16.42 2.00 5.11
C ARG A 196 -15.87 3.41 5.27
N VAL A 197 -15.14 3.92 4.28
CA VAL A 197 -14.43 5.20 4.40
C VAL A 197 -15.40 6.36 4.58
N LEU A 198 -16.53 6.36 3.87
CA LEU A 198 -17.54 7.42 3.99
C LEU A 198 -18.47 7.24 5.19
N LEU A 199 -18.36 6.14 5.95
CA LEU A 199 -19.14 5.96 7.17
C LEU A 199 -18.50 6.64 8.39
N THR A 200 -17.22 7.00 8.30
CA THR A 200 -16.48 7.62 9.39
C THR A 200 -17.02 9.02 9.73
N ASN A 201 -16.82 9.48 10.96
CA ASN A 201 -17.19 10.85 11.36
C ASN A 201 -16.40 11.91 10.58
N ALA A 202 -15.16 11.61 10.21
CA ALA A 202 -14.32 12.49 9.40
C ALA A 202 -14.83 12.67 7.96
N ALA A 203 -15.74 11.81 7.49
CA ALA A 203 -16.34 11.90 6.16
C ALA A 203 -17.70 12.61 6.15
N ARG A 204 -18.13 13.26 7.25
CA ARG A 204 -19.46 13.91 7.30
C ARG A 204 -19.56 15.06 6.29
N GLU A 205 -18.50 15.83 6.19
CA GLU A 205 -18.36 16.92 5.25
C GLU A 205 -17.33 16.58 4.17
N PRO A 206 -17.44 17.16 2.95
CA PRO A 206 -16.41 17.07 1.92
C PRO A 206 -15.21 17.98 2.26
N SER A 207 -14.67 17.86 3.47
CA SER A 207 -13.58 18.70 3.97
C SER A 207 -12.66 17.97 4.94
N GLY A 208 -11.49 18.56 5.19
CA GLY A 208 -10.47 18.04 6.09
C GLY A 208 -9.63 16.89 5.51
N LYS A 209 -8.78 16.32 6.38
CA LYS A 209 -7.71 15.40 5.97
C LYS A 209 -8.19 14.19 5.16
N LEU A 210 -9.37 13.66 5.46
CA LEU A 210 -9.89 12.51 4.74
C LEU A 210 -10.29 12.90 3.31
N PHE A 211 -11.00 14.00 3.14
CA PHE A 211 -11.38 14.53 1.83
C PHE A 211 -10.15 14.93 1.02
N ASP A 212 -9.17 15.59 1.63
CA ASP A 212 -7.93 15.97 0.95
C ASP A 212 -7.18 14.75 0.41
N LYS A 213 -7.14 13.66 1.20
CA LYS A 213 -6.52 12.40 0.79
C LYS A 213 -7.29 11.70 -0.34
N THR A 214 -8.62 11.69 -0.31
CA THR A 214 -9.42 11.07 -1.40
C THR A 214 -9.43 11.91 -2.67
N ALA A 215 -9.22 13.23 -2.54
CA ALA A 215 -9.09 14.16 -3.66
C ALA A 215 -7.67 14.26 -4.23
N GLU A 216 -6.68 13.60 -3.62
CA GLU A 216 -5.30 13.64 -4.04
C GLU A 216 -5.14 13.17 -5.50
N GLY A 217 -4.38 13.93 -6.30
CA GLY A 217 -4.18 13.63 -7.72
C GLY A 217 -5.37 13.97 -8.65
N LEU A 218 -6.52 14.41 -8.13
CA LEU A 218 -7.61 14.91 -8.96
C LEU A 218 -7.31 16.29 -9.52
N LYS A 219 -7.69 16.51 -10.78
CA LYS A 219 -7.77 17.84 -11.38
C LYS A 219 -8.74 18.72 -10.56
N PRO A 220 -8.54 20.05 -10.47
CA PRO A 220 -9.40 20.93 -9.67
C PRO A 220 -10.91 20.77 -9.96
N GLY A 221 -11.30 20.65 -11.23
CA GLY A 221 -12.69 20.40 -11.61
C GLY A 221 -13.25 19.05 -11.13
N ASN A 222 -12.42 18.00 -11.09
CA ASN A 222 -12.83 16.69 -10.55
C ASN A 222 -12.89 16.70 -9.02
N ARG A 223 -12.06 17.51 -8.35
CA ARG A 223 -12.14 17.72 -6.90
C ARG A 223 -13.46 18.39 -6.51
N GLN A 224 -13.91 19.38 -7.28
CA GLN A 224 -15.23 19.98 -7.05
C GLN A 224 -16.36 18.96 -7.27
N LYS A 225 -16.32 18.20 -8.36
CA LYS A 225 -17.29 17.11 -8.60
C LYS A 225 -17.30 16.07 -7.47
N LEU A 226 -16.14 15.75 -6.92
CA LEU A 226 -16.03 14.86 -5.76
C LEU A 226 -16.74 15.46 -4.53
N ALA A 227 -16.58 16.76 -4.28
CA ALA A 227 -17.27 17.45 -3.18
C ALA A 227 -18.79 17.45 -3.36
N GLU A 228 -19.27 17.72 -4.58
CA GLU A 228 -20.70 17.71 -4.93
C GLU A 228 -21.31 16.31 -4.80
N ALA A 229 -20.57 15.27 -5.23
CA ALA A 229 -20.97 13.87 -5.14
C ALA A 229 -20.89 13.30 -3.71
N TRP A 230 -20.18 13.97 -2.80
CA TRP A 230 -19.81 13.44 -1.49
C TRP A 230 -21.00 13.00 -0.64
N PRO A 231 -22.07 13.81 -0.48
CA PRO A 231 -23.23 13.42 0.34
C PRO A 231 -23.93 12.19 -0.24
N VAL A 232 -24.08 12.12 -1.57
CA VAL A 232 -24.74 11.02 -2.27
C VAL A 232 -23.95 9.72 -2.10
N MET A 233 -22.64 9.75 -2.27
CA MET A 233 -21.77 8.58 -2.05
C MET A 233 -21.82 8.10 -0.60
N ARG A 234 -21.85 9.03 0.37
CA ARG A 234 -21.98 8.71 1.78
C ARG A 234 -23.31 8.02 2.09
N THR A 235 -24.42 8.56 1.59
CA THR A 235 -25.74 7.96 1.77
C THR A 235 -25.81 6.56 1.16
N ALA A 236 -25.21 6.35 0.00
CA ALA A 236 -25.13 5.04 -0.63
C ALA A 236 -24.40 4.01 0.26
N GLN A 237 -23.26 4.37 0.86
CA GLN A 237 -22.55 3.48 1.80
C GLN A 237 -23.36 3.24 3.08
N GLN A 238 -24.05 4.25 3.61
CA GLN A 238 -24.92 4.10 4.78
C GLN A 238 -26.04 3.10 4.48
N LEU A 239 -26.71 3.26 3.33
CA LEU A 239 -27.74 2.35 2.85
C LEU A 239 -27.22 0.91 2.79
N ALA A 240 -26.07 0.68 2.13
CA ALA A 240 -25.47 -0.65 2.04
C ALA A 240 -25.11 -1.24 3.41
N ALA A 241 -24.63 -0.42 4.35
CA ALA A 241 -24.35 -0.87 5.71
C ALA A 241 -25.62 -1.30 6.45
N HIS A 242 -26.71 -0.53 6.33
CA HIS A 242 -28.00 -0.86 6.93
C HIS A 242 -28.62 -2.12 6.34
N GLU A 243 -28.56 -2.31 5.01
CA GLU A 243 -29.01 -3.53 4.36
C GLU A 243 -28.26 -4.77 4.86
N ARG A 244 -26.94 -4.67 5.03
CA ARG A 244 -26.12 -5.76 5.61
C ARG A 244 -26.54 -6.09 7.03
N THR A 245 -26.74 -5.08 7.88
CA THR A 245 -27.22 -5.28 9.25
C THR A 245 -28.60 -5.93 9.29
N ALA A 246 -29.54 -5.46 8.47
CA ALA A 246 -30.88 -6.03 8.39
C ALA A 246 -30.85 -7.49 7.90
N ALA A 247 -29.99 -7.83 6.93
CA ALA A 247 -29.80 -9.19 6.45
C ALA A 247 -29.23 -10.11 7.53
N THR A 248 -28.21 -9.67 8.28
CA THR A 248 -27.64 -10.43 9.40
C THR A 248 -28.67 -10.65 10.51
N LEU A 249 -29.48 -9.64 10.84
CA LEU A 249 -30.55 -9.76 11.83
C LEU A 249 -31.58 -10.82 11.40
N LYS A 250 -32.08 -10.75 10.16
CA LYS A 250 -33.01 -11.76 9.59
C LYS A 250 -32.42 -13.17 9.61
N GLN A 251 -31.15 -13.33 9.24
CA GLN A 251 -30.48 -14.64 9.31
C GLN A 251 -30.42 -15.17 10.74
N SER A 252 -30.08 -14.31 11.71
CA SER A 252 -30.05 -14.69 13.13
C SER A 252 -31.42 -15.08 13.68
N GLU A 253 -32.49 -14.39 13.25
CA GLU A 253 -33.87 -14.70 13.61
C GLU A 253 -34.31 -16.05 13.04
N ASN A 254 -34.02 -16.31 11.77
CA ASN A 254 -34.31 -17.59 11.12
C ASN A 254 -33.58 -18.76 11.81
N LEU A 255 -32.31 -18.56 12.20
CA LEU A 255 -31.54 -19.56 12.95
C LEU A 255 -32.15 -19.82 14.34
N ARG A 256 -32.57 -18.78 15.06
CA ARG A 256 -33.27 -18.91 16.35
C ARG A 256 -34.61 -19.63 16.22
N GLN A 257 -35.38 -19.35 15.17
CA GLN A 257 -36.66 -20.03 14.91
C GLN A 257 -36.44 -21.52 14.60
N THR A 258 -35.43 -21.84 13.80
CA THR A 258 -35.06 -23.23 13.47
C THR A 258 -34.63 -24.01 14.73
N GLN A 259 -33.80 -23.42 15.59
CA GLN A 259 -33.37 -24.05 16.86
C GLN A 259 -34.51 -24.27 17.86
N ARG A 260 -35.53 -23.40 17.88
CA ARG A 260 -36.73 -23.58 18.72
C ARG A 260 -37.66 -24.67 18.20
N GLN A 261 -37.58 -25.01 16.92
CA GLN A 261 -38.44 -26.01 16.29
C GLN A 261 -37.83 -27.42 16.28
N THR A 262 -36.57 -27.60 16.67
CA THR A 262 -35.98 -28.93 16.84
C THR A 262 -36.39 -29.49 18.22
N PRO A 263 -37.28 -30.51 18.31
CA PRO A 263 -37.60 -31.11 19.60
C PRO A 263 -36.37 -31.86 20.11
N VAL A 264 -35.94 -31.54 21.33
CA VAL A 264 -34.97 -32.36 22.07
C VAL A 264 -35.62 -33.73 22.28
N MET A 265 -35.24 -34.73 21.47
CA MET A 265 -35.54 -36.13 21.74
C MET A 265 -34.92 -36.49 23.09
N LYS A 266 -35.75 -36.54 24.14
CA LYS A 266 -35.36 -37.12 25.42
C LYS A 266 -35.31 -38.64 25.24
N GLN A 267 -34.13 -39.20 25.51
CA GLN A 267 -33.93 -40.64 25.70
C GLN A 267 -34.58 -41.10 27.01
#